data_AF-A0A7J2NR03-F1
#
_entry.id   AF-A0A7J2NR03-F1
#
_cell.length_a   1.000
_cell.length_b   1.000
_cell.length_c   1.000
_cell.angle_alpha   90.00
_cell.angle_beta   90.00
_cell.angle_gamma   90.00
#
_symmetry.space_group_name_H-M   'P 1'
#
loop_
_entity.id
_entity.type
_entity.pdbx_description
1 polymer ?
#
loop_
_entity_poly.entity_id
_entity_poly.type
_entity_poly.pdbx_seq_one_letter_code
_entity_poly.pdbx_strand_id
1 'polypeptide(L)' 'MTCYFRHLKAIFEKVGITVTKENRQGIDRVIHRIVGVEYKNCPATWKEVKKKIAEDEENFVNMLKMEMAEN' A
#
# COMPACT_ATOMS: atom_id res chain seq x y z
N MET A 1 -9.25 8.76 -4.84
CA MET A 1 -9.57 7.73 -5.85
C MET A 1 -8.43 6.73 -5.84
N THR A 2 -8.69 5.47 -5.51
CA THR A 2 -7.67 4.42 -5.32
C THR A 2 -7.11 3.96 -6.67
N CYS A 3 -6.35 4.81 -7.36
CA CYS A 3 -5.85 4.57 -8.72
C CYS A 3 -4.73 3.54 -8.79
N TYR A 4 -3.99 3.29 -7.70
CA TYR A 4 -2.84 2.37 -7.68
C TYR A 4 -3.16 0.97 -7.10
N PHE A 5 -4.35 0.77 -6.53
CA PHE A 5 -4.75 -0.51 -5.93
C PHE A 5 -4.79 -1.66 -6.94
N ARG A 6 -5.08 -1.37 -8.21
CA ARG A 6 -5.02 -2.37 -9.28
C ARG A 6 -3.60 -2.92 -9.48
N HIS A 7 -2.58 -2.08 -9.33
CA HIS A 7 -1.19 -2.49 -9.47
C HIS A 7 -0.67 -3.18 -8.20
N LEU A 8 -1.14 -2.73 -7.03
CA LEU A 8 -0.80 -3.36 -5.75
C LEU A 8 -1.56 -4.65 -5.46
N LYS A 9 -2.54 -5.04 -6.31
CA LYS A 9 -3.32 -6.27 -6.09
C LYS A 9 -2.43 -7.50 -5.96
N ALA A 10 -1.39 -7.62 -6.79
CA ALA A 10 -0.42 -8.70 -6.71
C ALA A 10 0.35 -8.71 -5.37
N ILE A 11 0.72 -7.53 -4.86
CA ILE A 11 1.36 -7.38 -3.54
C ILE A 11 0.36 -7.81 -2.45
N PHE A 12 -0.87 -7.30 -2.48
CA PHE A 12 -1.91 -7.67 -1.51
C PHE A 12 -2.16 -9.19 -1.47
N GLU A 13 -2.19 -9.85 -2.63
CA GLU A 13 -2.31 -11.30 -2.72
C GLU A 13 -1.10 -12.03 -2.11
N LYS A 14 0.14 -11.52 -2.30
CA LYS A 14 1.34 -12.07 -1.64
C LYS A 14 1.28 -11.98 -0.12
N VAL A 15 0.71 -10.92 0.43
CA VAL A 15 0.52 -10.76 1.88
C VAL A 15 -0.77 -11.41 2.41
N GLY A 16 -1.59 -12.02 1.54
CA GLY A 16 -2.86 -12.63 1.92
C GLY A 16 -3.97 -11.63 2.27
N ILE A 17 -3.84 -10.36 1.84
CA ILE A 17 -4.81 -9.31 2.11
C ILE A 17 -5.84 -9.24 0.98
N THR A 18 -7.11 -9.40 1.32
CA THR A 18 -8.21 -9.16 0.39
C THR A 18 -8.71 -7.71 0.53
N VAL A 19 -8.51 -6.90 -0.51
CA VAL A 19 -9.04 -5.52 -0.52
C VAL A 19 -10.55 -5.54 -0.70
N THR A 20 -11.28 -5.26 0.39
CA THR A 20 -12.75 -5.04 0.36
C THR A 20 -13.07 -3.55 0.33
N LYS A 21 -14.32 -3.18 0.02
CA LYS A 21 -14.76 -1.77 0.03
C LYS A 21 -14.60 -1.12 1.41
N GLU A 22 -14.78 -1.89 2.47
CA GLU A 22 -14.66 -1.46 3.86
C GLU A 22 -13.19 -1.25 4.24
N ASN A 23 -12.32 -2.21 3.91
CA ASN A 23 -10.90 -2.12 4.26
C ASN A 23 -10.13 -1.16 3.36
N ARG A 24 -10.57 -0.88 2.13
CA ARG A 24 -9.79 -0.07 1.18
C ARG A 24 -9.34 1.28 1.75
N GLN A 25 -10.18 1.92 2.58
CA GLN A 25 -9.86 3.21 3.18
C GLN A 25 -8.80 3.08 4.27
N GLY A 26 -8.86 2.01 5.07
CA GLY A 26 -7.80 1.69 6.05
C GLY A 26 -6.47 1.42 5.34
N ILE A 27 -6.49 0.56 4.33
CA ILE A 27 -5.31 0.21 3.52
C ILE A 27 -4.72 1.46 2.85
N ASP A 28 -5.56 2.32 2.27
CA ASP A 28 -5.11 3.56 1.62
C ASP A 28 -4.42 4.48 2.64
N ARG A 29 -4.98 4.65 3.85
CA ARG A 29 -4.35 5.44 4.91
C ARG A 29 -3.01 4.85 5.37
N VAL A 30 -2.94 3.54 5.56
CA VAL A 30 -1.71 2.84 5.93
C VAL A 30 -0.64 3.05 4.87
N ILE A 31 -0.98 2.90 3.58
CA ILE A 31 -0.02 3.11 2.49
C ILE A 31 0.49 4.55 2.48
N HIS A 32 -0.40 5.55 2.58
CA HIS A 32 0.02 6.96 2.67
C HIS A 32 0.95 7.20 3.86
N ARG A 33 0.71 6.54 5.00
CA ARG A 33 1.57 6.60 6.19
C ARG A 33 2.94 5.95 5.95
N ILE A 34 2.99 4.77 5.32
CA ILE A 34 4.22 4.05 4.98
C ILE A 34 5.11 4.84 4.01
N VAL A 35 4.50 5.53 3.04
CA VAL A 35 5.26 6.37 2.09
C VAL A 35 5.44 7.82 2.57
N GLY A 36 4.83 8.20 3.70
CA GLY A 36 4.93 9.56 4.24
C GLY A 36 4.32 10.63 3.34
N VAL A 37 3.35 10.28 2.49
CA VAL A 37 2.70 11.22 1.55
C VAL A 37 1.38 11.71 2.14
N GLU A 38 1.08 13.00 1.98
CA GLU A 38 -0.18 13.58 2.43
C GLU A 38 -1.40 12.85 1.87
N TYR A 39 -2.37 12.61 2.74
CA TYR A 39 -3.62 11.92 2.40
C TYR A 39 -4.38 12.67 1.29
N LYS A 40 -4.86 11.92 0.29
CA LYS A 40 -5.44 12.36 -1.00
C LYS A 40 -4.44 12.61 -2.15
N ASN A 41 -3.13 12.51 -1.94
CA ASN A 41 -2.15 12.59 -3.02
C ASN A 41 -1.82 11.22 -3.64
N CYS A 42 -2.78 10.64 -4.36
CA CYS A 42 -2.61 9.33 -4.98
C CYS A 42 -1.48 9.23 -6.04
N PRO A 43 -1.23 10.21 -6.93
CA PRO A 43 -0.14 10.08 -7.92
C PRO A 43 1.24 10.15 -7.26
N ALA A 44 1.43 10.99 -6.24
CA ALA A 44 2.66 11.06 -5.47
C ALA A 44 2.88 9.76 -4.66
N THR A 45 1.82 9.27 -4.01
CA THR A 45 1.84 7.99 -3.30
C THR A 45 2.26 6.84 -4.20
N TRP A 46 1.66 6.74 -5.40
CA TRP A 46 2.03 5.69 -6.35
C TRP A 46 3.48 5.77 -6.81
N LYS A 47 4.01 6.99 -7.01
CA LYS A 47 5.40 7.19 -7.40
C LYS A 47 6.36 6.67 -6.32
N GLU A 48 6.10 7.01 -5.05
CA GLU A 48 6.92 6.56 -3.92
C GLU A 48 6.79 5.05 -3.68
N VAL A 49 5.56 4.52 -3.74
CA VAL A 49 5.32 3.06 -3.66
C VAL A 49 6.09 2.33 -4.75
N LYS A 50 6.01 2.79 -6.00
CA LYS A 50 6.71 2.17 -7.12
C LYS A 50 8.23 2.24 -6.94
N LYS A 51 8.74 3.36 -6.41
CA LYS A 51 10.16 3.52 -6.10
C LYS A 51 10.60 2.52 -5.02
N LYS A 52 9.85 2.41 -3.91
CA LYS A 52 10.11 1.41 -2.86
C LYS A 52 10.05 -0.02 -3.39
N ILE A 53 9.08 -0.37 -4.23
CA ILE A 53 8.98 -1.71 -4.82
C ILE A 53 10.16 -1.99 -5.77
N ALA A 54 10.60 -0.99 -6.53
CA ALA A 54 11.73 -1.13 -7.44
C ALA A 54 13.08 -1.19 -6.72
N GLU A 55 13.22 -0.52 -5.58
CA GLU A 55 14.39 -0.60 -4.71
C GLU A 55 14.39 -1.92 -3.92
N ASP A 56 13.29 -2.25 -3.25
CA ASP A 56 13.18 -3.39 -2.35
C ASP A 56 11.70 -3.84 -2.17
N GLU A 57 11.25 -4.74 -3.06
CA GLU A 57 9.88 -5.26 -3.04
C GLU A 57 9.58 -6.00 -1.73
N GLU A 58 10.51 -6.83 -1.25
CA GLU A 58 10.32 -7.64 -0.04
C GLU A 58 10.18 -6.76 1.20
N ASN A 59 10.99 -5.70 1.32
CA ASN A 59 10.85 -4.74 2.40
C ASN A 59 9.48 -4.04 2.37
N PHE A 60 9.01 -3.63 1.18
CA PHE A 60 7.68 -3.02 1.06
C PHE A 60 6.55 -3.98 1.48
N VAL A 61 6.64 -5.25 1.05
CA VAL A 61 5.69 -6.32 1.44
C VAL A 61 5.72 -6.53 2.96
N ASN A 62 6.90 -6.58 3.57
CA ASN A 62 7.06 -6.74 5.02
C ASN A 62 6.52 -5.55 5.81
N MET A 63 6.78 -4.31 5.38
CA MET A 63 6.20 -3.11 6.00
C MET A 63 4.67 -3.14 5.97
N LEU A 64 4.10 -3.48 4.80
CA LEU A 64 2.64 -3.64 4.64
C LEU A 64 2.09 -4.73 5.56
N LYS A 65 2.80 -5.85 5.70
CA LYS A 65 2.42 -6.95 6.57
C LYS A 65 2.44 -6.55 8.04
N MET A 66 3.49 -5.87 8.49
CA MET A 66 3.64 -5.43 9.89
C MET A 66 2.54 -4.43 10.27
N GLU A 67 2.34 -3.38 9.47
CA GLU A 67 1.31 -2.37 9.74
C GLU A 67 -0.11 -2.95 9.76
N MET A 68 -0.38 -4.03 9.01
CA MET A 68 -1.67 -4.72 9.03
C MET A 68 -1.79 -5.83 10.08
N ALA A 69 -0.68 -6.34 10.62
CA ALA A 69 -0.69 -7.34 11.69
C ALA A 69 -0.85 -6.70 13.09
N GLU A 70 -0.48 -5.41 13.23
CA GLU A 70 -0.59 -4.66 14.49
C GLU A 70 -1.95 -3.95 14.68
N ASN A 71 -2.98 -4.20 13.87
CA ASN A 71 -4.35 -3.67 14.05
C ASN A 71 -5.43 -4.75 14.07
#